data_AF-A0A7J7PGN9-F1
#
_entry.id   AF-A0A7J7PGN9-F1
#
_cell.length_a   1.000
_cell.length_b   1.000
_cell.length_c   1.000
_cell.angle_alpha   90.00
_cell.angle_beta   90.00
_cell.angle_gamma   90.00
#
_symmetry.space_group_name_H-M   'P 1'
#
loop_
_entity.id
_entity.type
_entity.pdbx_description
1 polymer ?
#
loop_
_entity_poly.entity_id
_entity_poly.type
_entity_poly.pdbx_seq_one_letter_code
_entity_poly.pdbx_strand_id
1 'polypeptide(L)'
;MASTYSVGSVQLAQGNSKCEKLGFTGLQVCSDCESMAEYVKDEELLADCKQCCVKDTQSNAKYASAVLEVCPYRLNVGLPHIQDFISKHAARYKSQLKVERRVNAYPKIILSNGTGDRTSVRIDNWRVATIHDFLADKLQQLAKTKK
;
A
#
# COMPACT_ATOMS: atom_id res chain seq x y z
N MET A 1 -34.71 -29.94 -2.91
CA MET A 1 -33.77 -28.97 -3.53
C MET A 1 -33.71 -27.76 -2.63
N ALA A 2 -32.61 -27.55 -1.92
CA ALA A 2 -32.38 -26.36 -1.11
C ALA A 2 -30.94 -25.92 -1.34
N SER A 3 -30.78 -24.85 -2.13
CA SER A 3 -29.49 -24.20 -2.39
C SER A 3 -29.01 -23.51 -1.12
N THR A 4 -27.88 -23.97 -0.58
CA THR A 4 -27.13 -23.27 0.47
C THR A 4 -26.12 -22.35 -0.19
N TYR A 5 -26.37 -21.04 -0.10
CA TYR A 5 -25.43 -20.00 -0.52
C TYR A 5 -24.34 -19.88 0.56
N SER A 6 -23.08 -20.13 0.19
CA SER A 6 -21.92 -19.86 1.04
C SER A 6 -21.64 -18.36 1.08
N VAL A 7 -21.91 -17.75 2.24
CA VAL A 7 -21.48 -16.40 2.56
C VAL A 7 -19.97 -16.45 2.84
N GLY A 8 -19.18 -15.86 1.95
CA GLY A 8 -17.74 -15.71 2.13
C GLY A 8 -17.44 -14.77 3.30
N SER A 9 -16.84 -15.31 4.35
CA SER A 9 -16.31 -14.53 5.47
C SER A 9 -14.95 -13.92 5.09
N VAL A 10 -14.95 -12.60 4.92
CA VAL A 10 -13.73 -11.78 4.96
C VAL A 10 -13.28 -11.76 6.42
N GLN A 11 -12.37 -12.65 6.81
CA GLN A 11 -11.80 -12.63 8.16
C GLN A 11 -10.68 -11.59 8.21
N LEU A 12 -11.01 -10.44 8.80
CA LEU A 12 -10.07 -9.45 9.30
C LEU A 12 -9.01 -10.14 10.17
N ALA A 13 -7.75 -9.73 10.00
CA ALA A 13 -6.62 -10.19 10.81
C ALA A 13 -6.92 -10.10 12.31
N GLN A 14 -7.28 -11.22 12.91
CA GLN A 14 -7.06 -11.47 14.32
C GLN A 14 -5.70 -12.14 14.37
N GLY A 15 -4.71 -11.52 15.01
CA GLY A 15 -3.53 -12.23 15.48
C GLY A 15 -4.03 -13.44 16.27
N ASN A 16 -4.05 -14.59 15.62
CA ASN A 16 -4.61 -15.78 16.19
C ASN A 16 -3.60 -16.23 17.24
N SER A 17 -3.98 -16.34 18.51
CA SER A 17 -3.09 -16.80 19.60
C SER A 17 -2.36 -18.13 19.27
N LYS A 18 -2.88 -18.90 18.31
CA LYS A 18 -2.24 -20.08 17.73
C LYS A 18 -0.98 -19.75 16.92
N CYS A 19 -0.97 -18.66 16.17
CA CYS A 19 0.17 -18.23 15.35
C CYS A 19 1.33 -17.72 16.19
N GLU A 20 1.05 -16.97 17.25
CA GLU A 20 2.08 -16.51 18.19
C GLU A 20 2.75 -17.69 18.91
N LYS A 21 1.98 -18.75 19.24
CA LYS A 21 2.52 -20.00 19.80
C LYS A 21 3.41 -20.79 18.82
N LEU A 22 3.18 -20.63 17.52
CA LEU A 22 4.02 -21.18 16.45
C LEU A 22 5.19 -20.24 16.09
N GLY A 23 5.35 -19.11 16.80
CA GLY A 23 6.42 -18.14 16.57
C GLY A 23 6.13 -17.07 15.50
N PHE A 24 4.92 -17.04 14.93
CA PHE A 24 4.52 -16.07 13.90
C PHE A 24 3.74 -14.91 14.51
N THR A 25 4.00 -13.69 14.03
CA THR A 25 3.28 -12.47 14.47
C THR A 25 1.88 -12.33 13.88
N GLY A 26 1.46 -13.22 12.98
CA GLY A 26 0.16 -13.15 12.28
C GLY A 26 0.02 -11.99 11.28
N LEU A 27 1.11 -11.26 11.01
CA LEU A 27 1.18 -10.16 10.04
C LEU A 27 1.96 -10.52 8.77
N GLN A 28 2.34 -11.80 8.64
CA GLN A 28 3.10 -12.32 7.50
C GLN A 28 2.23 -12.28 6.23
N VAL A 29 2.79 -11.93 5.08
CA VAL A 29 2.04 -12.01 3.81
C VAL A 29 2.24 -13.40 3.21
N CYS A 30 1.20 -13.99 2.61
CA CYS A 30 1.30 -15.37 2.12
C CYS A 30 2.36 -15.58 1.01
N SER A 31 2.72 -14.54 0.27
CA SER A 31 3.80 -14.55 -0.74
C SER A 31 5.20 -14.68 -0.10
N ASP A 32 5.38 -14.17 1.11
CA ASP A 32 6.61 -14.35 1.88
C ASP A 32 6.77 -15.82 2.30
N CYS A 33 5.66 -16.50 2.65
CA CYS A 33 5.68 -17.94 2.94
C CYS A 33 6.05 -18.78 1.70
N GLU A 34 5.69 -18.35 0.50
CA GLU A 34 6.08 -19.04 -0.75
C GLU A 34 7.56 -18.83 -1.06
N SER A 35 8.05 -17.59 -0.91
CA SER A 35 9.48 -17.28 -1.06
C SER A 35 10.33 -18.06 -0.04
N MET A 36 9.81 -18.23 1.18
CA MET A 36 10.46 -19.03 2.22
C MET A 36 10.65 -20.49 1.80
N ALA A 37 9.77 -21.05 0.96
CA ALA A 37 9.86 -22.44 0.49
C ALA A 37 11.08 -22.70 -0.39
N GLU A 38 11.61 -21.66 -1.04
CA GLU A 38 12.78 -21.78 -1.91
C GLU A 38 14.08 -21.94 -1.11
N TYR A 39 14.13 -21.36 0.10
CA TYR A 39 15.32 -21.32 0.95
C TYR A 39 15.23 -22.27 2.14
N VAL A 40 14.02 -22.49 2.65
CA VAL A 40 13.75 -23.31 3.82
C VAL A 40 13.04 -24.58 3.37
N LYS A 41 13.76 -25.70 3.39
CA LYS A 41 13.27 -27.03 2.99
C LYS A 41 12.50 -27.72 4.13
N ASP A 42 11.74 -26.94 4.89
CA ASP A 42 10.94 -27.43 6.01
C ASP A 42 9.45 -27.27 5.67
N GLU A 43 8.82 -28.38 5.34
CA GLU A 43 7.41 -28.42 4.92
C GLU A 43 6.45 -28.12 6.07
N GLU A 44 6.82 -28.43 7.32
CA GLU A 44 5.98 -28.14 8.48
C GLU A 44 5.97 -26.64 8.76
N LEU A 45 7.13 -25.99 8.70
CA LEU A 45 7.24 -24.54 8.88
C LEU A 45 6.47 -23.77 7.78
N LEU A 46 6.46 -24.29 6.56
CA LEU A 46 5.68 -23.71 5.45
C LEU A 46 4.18 -23.86 5.67
N ALA A 47 3.73 -25.01 6.18
CA ALA A 47 2.34 -25.22 6.51
C ALA A 47 1.87 -24.27 7.62
N ASP A 48 2.69 -24.10 8.67
CA ASP A 48 2.42 -23.17 9.76
C ASP A 48 2.40 -21.71 9.30
N CYS A 49 3.35 -21.32 8.46
CA CYS A 49 3.38 -19.98 7.85
C CYS A 49 2.10 -19.72 7.04
N LYS A 50 1.70 -20.67 6.19
CA LYS A 50 0.47 -20.56 5.37
C LYS A 50 -0.81 -20.55 6.21
N GLN A 51 -0.81 -21.22 7.36
CA GLN A 51 -1.95 -21.18 8.28
C GLN A 51 -2.06 -19.84 9.01
N CYS A 52 -0.97 -19.06 9.06
CA CYS A 52 -0.85 -17.83 9.82
C CYS A 52 -0.66 -16.56 8.97
N CYS A 53 -0.56 -16.71 7.65
CA CYS A 53 -0.36 -15.59 6.75
C CYS A 53 -1.67 -14.88 6.43
N VAL A 54 -1.55 -13.59 6.19
CA VAL A 54 -2.62 -12.77 5.62
C VAL A 54 -2.54 -12.90 4.10
N LYS A 55 -3.69 -13.23 3.50
CA LYS A 55 -3.80 -13.33 2.04
C LYS A 55 -3.25 -12.07 1.40
N ASP A 56 -2.36 -12.25 0.44
CA ASP A 56 -1.72 -11.16 -0.27
C ASP A 56 -2.81 -10.33 -0.97
N THR A 57 -3.25 -9.29 -0.28
CA THR A 57 -4.02 -8.21 -0.87
C THR A 57 -3.01 -7.14 -1.29
N GLN A 58 -2.06 -7.52 -2.15
CA GLN A 58 -1.69 -6.66 -3.26
C GLN A 58 -2.96 -6.43 -4.08
N SER A 59 -3.85 -5.61 -3.54
CA SER A 59 -4.90 -5.03 -4.31
C SER A 59 -4.16 -4.23 -5.38
N ASN A 60 -4.14 -4.78 -6.59
CA ASN A 60 -4.00 -4.02 -7.83
C ASN A 60 -5.19 -3.04 -8.00
N ALA A 61 -5.82 -2.64 -6.89
CA ALA A 61 -6.83 -1.64 -6.83
C ALA A 61 -6.18 -0.33 -7.28
N LYS A 62 -6.58 0.08 -8.48
CA LYS A 62 -6.25 1.40 -8.99
C LYS A 62 -7.14 2.39 -8.24
N TYR A 63 -6.53 3.31 -7.53
CA TYR A 63 -7.20 4.35 -6.77
C TYR A 63 -7.55 5.52 -7.68
N ALA A 64 -8.70 6.15 -7.42
CA ALA A 64 -9.15 7.32 -8.17
C ALA A 64 -8.26 8.55 -7.92
N SER A 65 -7.76 8.70 -6.69
CA SER A 65 -7.00 9.89 -6.27
C SER A 65 -5.96 9.59 -5.19
N ALA A 66 -4.99 10.50 -5.08
CA ALA A 66 -3.93 10.52 -4.09
C ALA A 66 -3.79 11.92 -3.47
N VAL A 67 -3.43 11.97 -2.19
CA VAL A 67 -3.04 13.19 -1.48
C VAL A 67 -1.62 13.03 -0.97
N LEU A 68 -0.72 13.90 -1.41
CA LEU A 68 0.63 14.01 -0.86
C LEU A 68 0.59 15.00 0.31
N GLU A 69 0.61 14.47 1.53
CA GLU A 69 0.65 15.26 2.76
C GLU A 69 2.10 15.50 3.19
N VAL A 70 2.48 16.78 3.36
CA VAL A 70 3.83 17.17 3.74
C VAL A 70 3.83 18.33 4.74
N CYS A 71 4.83 18.37 5.62
CA CYS A 71 5.09 19.54 6.48
C CYS A 71 5.97 20.56 5.73
N PRO A 72 5.57 21.85 5.62
CA PRO A 72 6.35 22.88 4.92
C PRO A 72 7.78 23.03 5.43
N TYR A 73 7.97 22.97 6.76
CA TYR A 73 9.30 23.11 7.36
C TYR A 73 10.22 21.95 6.97
N ARG A 74 9.73 20.71 7.08
CA ARG A 74 10.52 19.51 6.73
C ARG A 74 10.81 19.45 5.23
N LEU A 75 9.86 19.90 4.40
CA LEU A 75 10.03 19.96 2.95
C LEU A 75 11.25 20.81 2.57
N ASN A 76 11.40 21.98 3.20
CA ASN A 76 12.47 22.92 2.88
C ASN A 76 13.85 22.53 3.45
N VAL A 77 13.89 21.81 4.57
CA VAL A 77 15.14 21.55 5.31
C VAL A 77 15.78 20.21 4.94
N GLY A 78 15.00 19.20 4.53
CA GLY A 78 15.54 17.84 4.44
C GLY A 78 14.92 16.90 3.41
N LEU A 79 14.04 17.40 2.51
CA LEU A 79 13.34 16.55 1.55
C LEU A 79 13.47 17.07 0.10
N PRO A 80 14.71 17.25 -0.43
CA PRO A 80 14.94 17.87 -1.73
C PRO A 80 14.25 17.12 -2.88
N HIS A 81 14.21 15.78 -2.83
CA HIS A 81 13.53 14.98 -3.85
C HIS A 81 12.01 15.17 -3.86
N ILE A 82 11.39 15.27 -2.68
CA ILE A 82 9.95 15.49 -2.57
C ILE A 82 9.61 16.93 -2.99
N GLN A 83 10.45 17.89 -2.62
CA GLN A 83 10.31 19.28 -3.07
C GLN A 83 10.42 19.38 -4.60
N ASP A 84 11.42 18.74 -5.21
CA ASP A 84 11.60 18.70 -6.65
C ASP A 84 10.39 18.07 -7.36
N PHE A 85 9.88 16.94 -6.83
CA PHE A 85 8.67 16.31 -7.31
C PHE A 85 7.46 17.26 -7.26
N ILE A 86 7.22 17.92 -6.12
CA ILE A 86 6.09 18.87 -5.96
C ILE A 86 6.21 20.02 -6.96
N SER A 87 7.41 20.60 -7.11
CA SER A 87 7.63 21.78 -7.94
C SER A 87 7.59 21.50 -9.44
N LYS A 88 8.14 20.37 -9.89
CA LYS A 88 8.34 20.10 -11.33
C LYS A 88 7.43 19.00 -11.90
N HIS A 89 6.94 18.08 -11.06
CA HIS A 89 6.34 16.84 -11.53
C HIS A 89 4.88 16.65 -11.09
N ALA A 90 4.46 17.19 -9.94
CA ALA A 90 3.12 16.99 -9.40
C ALA A 90 2.00 17.46 -10.36
N ALA A 91 2.24 18.53 -11.12
CA ALA A 91 1.29 19.06 -12.10
C ALA A 91 0.87 18.05 -13.19
N ARG A 92 1.71 17.04 -13.48
CA ARG A 92 1.40 15.97 -14.44
C ARG A 92 0.17 15.16 -14.05
N TYR A 93 -0.12 15.06 -12.76
CA TYR A 93 -1.18 14.22 -12.19
C TYR A 93 -2.53 14.94 -12.06
N LYS A 94 -2.61 16.23 -12.45
CA LYS A 94 -3.85 17.01 -12.55
C LYS A 94 -4.73 16.86 -11.30
N SER A 95 -6.01 16.48 -11.47
CA SER A 95 -6.98 16.28 -10.39
C SER A 95 -6.78 15.00 -9.58
N GLN A 96 -5.91 14.08 -10.02
CA GLN A 96 -5.68 12.83 -9.31
C GLN A 96 -4.72 12.98 -8.14
N LEU A 97 -3.86 13.99 -8.14
CA LEU A 97 -2.92 14.23 -7.06
C LEU A 97 -3.12 15.61 -6.45
N LYS A 98 -3.43 15.65 -5.16
CA LYS A 98 -3.50 16.88 -4.37
C LYS A 98 -2.29 16.96 -3.44
N VAL A 99 -1.62 18.11 -3.38
CA VAL A 99 -0.58 18.36 -2.38
C VAL A 99 -1.19 19.10 -1.20
N GLU A 100 -1.14 18.51 -0.02
CA GLU A 100 -1.66 19.08 1.21
C GLU A 100 -0.53 19.41 2.18
N ARG A 101 -0.54 20.63 2.71
CA ARG A 101 0.49 21.11 3.63
C ARG A 101 -0.05 21.09 5.05
N ARG A 102 0.52 20.22 5.88
CA ARG A 102 0.10 20.04 7.29
C ARG A 102 1.31 20.15 8.21
N VAL A 103 1.24 21.06 9.18
CA VAL A 103 2.31 21.23 10.18
C VAL A 103 2.48 19.93 10.97
N ASN A 104 3.73 19.57 11.28
CA ASN A 104 4.11 18.35 12.00
C ASN A 104 3.76 17.01 11.30
N ALA A 105 3.32 17.03 10.04
CA ALA A 105 3.09 15.81 9.28
C ALA A 105 4.40 15.19 8.76
N TYR A 106 4.49 13.87 8.80
CA TYR A 106 5.48 13.10 8.04
C TYR A 106 5.08 13.07 6.56
N PRO A 107 6.05 13.12 5.63
CA PRO A 107 5.76 13.04 4.21
C PRO A 107 5.15 11.68 3.87
N LYS A 108 3.91 11.68 3.42
CA LYS A 108 3.17 10.46 3.06
C LYS A 108 2.23 10.68 1.89
N ILE A 109 1.99 9.62 1.13
CA ILE A 109 0.97 9.59 0.08
C ILE A 109 -0.23 8.83 0.64
N ILE A 110 -1.41 9.43 0.55
CA ILE A 110 -2.69 8.85 0.97
C ILE A 110 -3.51 8.59 -0.29
N LEU A 111 -3.78 7.33 -0.59
CA LEU A 111 -4.59 6.88 -1.71
C LEU A 111 -6.05 6.78 -1.29
N SER A 112 -6.98 7.15 -2.18
CA SER A 112 -8.42 7.16 -1.91
C SER A 112 -9.22 6.73 -3.14
N ASN A 113 -10.18 5.83 -2.94
CA ASN A 113 -11.10 5.34 -3.98
C ASN A 113 -12.50 5.99 -3.92
N GLY A 114 -12.69 7.05 -3.12
CA GLY A 114 -13.98 7.74 -2.96
C GLY A 114 -15.03 6.98 -2.13
N THR A 115 -14.90 5.66 -1.98
CA THR A 115 -15.77 4.78 -1.19
C THR A 115 -15.48 4.77 0.32
N GLY A 116 -14.52 5.58 0.78
CA GLY A 116 -14.11 5.67 2.19
C GLY A 116 -12.81 4.94 2.51
N ASP A 117 -12.39 3.98 1.67
CA ASP A 117 -11.13 3.28 1.83
C ASP A 117 -9.95 4.21 1.55
N ARG A 118 -9.04 4.31 2.53
CA ARG A 118 -7.83 5.11 2.46
C ARG A 118 -6.61 4.29 2.87
N THR A 119 -5.59 4.32 2.03
CA THR A 119 -4.31 3.64 2.29
C THR A 119 -3.20 4.68 2.30
N SER A 120 -2.31 4.64 3.28
CA SER A 120 -1.21 5.60 3.38
C SER A 120 0.16 4.93 3.34
N VAL A 121 1.10 5.52 2.61
CA VAL A 121 2.52 5.10 2.58
C VAL A 121 3.42 6.27 2.93
N ARG A 122 4.44 6.02 3.76
CA ARG A 122 5.48 7.01 4.09
C ARG A 122 6.54 7.05 3.01
N ILE A 123 7.02 8.25 2.69
CA ILE A 123 7.93 8.47 1.55
C ILE A 123 9.21 9.23 1.92
N ASP A 124 9.60 9.23 3.21
CA ASP A 124 10.70 10.05 3.76
C ASP A 124 12.02 9.93 2.96
N ASN A 125 12.31 8.74 2.38
CA ASN A 125 13.55 8.45 1.65
C ASN A 125 13.34 8.19 0.14
N TRP A 126 12.22 8.61 -0.43
CA TRP A 126 11.92 8.30 -1.83
C TRP A 126 12.58 9.27 -2.80
N ARG A 127 13.01 8.73 -3.94
CA ARG A 127 13.45 9.52 -5.09
C ARG A 127 12.25 9.90 -5.96
N VAL A 128 12.41 10.95 -6.78
CA VAL A 128 11.38 11.40 -7.74
C VAL A 128 10.88 10.27 -8.63
N ALA A 129 11.79 9.41 -9.11
CA ALA A 129 11.46 8.24 -9.94
C ALA A 129 10.55 7.24 -9.18
N THR A 130 10.89 6.91 -7.94
CA THR A 130 10.09 6.01 -7.10
C THR A 130 8.68 6.54 -6.86
N ILE A 131 8.54 7.86 -6.64
CA ILE A 131 7.22 8.50 -6.51
C ILE A 131 6.42 8.36 -7.81
N HIS A 132 7.08 8.53 -8.97
CA HIS A 132 6.44 8.35 -10.27
C HIS A 132 5.93 6.92 -10.48
N ASP A 133 6.80 5.94 -10.25
CA ASP A 133 6.50 4.53 -10.45
C ASP A 133 5.35 4.10 -9.53
N PHE A 134 5.40 4.50 -8.27
CA PHE A 134 4.34 4.21 -7.31
C PHE A 134 2.99 4.83 -7.71
N LEU A 135 2.98 6.10 -8.11
CA LEU A 135 1.73 6.76 -8.53
C LEU A 135 1.20 6.17 -9.85
N ALA A 136 2.07 5.77 -10.77
CA ALA A 136 1.67 5.13 -12.02
C ALA A 136 1.08 3.73 -11.78
N ASP A 137 1.64 2.99 -10.82
CA ASP A 137 1.12 1.69 -10.39
C ASP A 137 -0.19 1.82 -9.63
N LYS A 138 -0.34 2.81 -8.74
CA LYS A 138 -1.51 2.88 -7.85
C LYS A 138 -2.65 3.73 -8.36
N LEU A 139 -2.44 4.72 -9.23
CA LEU A 139 -3.53 5.54 -9.76
C LEU A 139 -4.18 4.93 -11.00
N GLN A 140 -5.49 5.10 -11.12
CA GLN A 140 -6.20 4.84 -12.37
C GLN A 140 -5.63 5.72 -13.49
N GLN A 141 -5.36 5.15 -14.66
CA GLN A 141 -4.89 5.94 -15.78
C GLN A 141 -6.08 6.77 -16.31
N LEU A 142 -5.99 8.10 -16.28
CA LEU A 142 -6.96 8.94 -16.97
C LEU A 142 -6.90 8.58 -18.45
N ALA A 143 -7.99 7.99 -18.97
CA ALA A 143 -8.13 7.72 -20.39
C ALA A 143 -7.83 9.02 -21.14
N LYS A 144 -6.75 9.03 -21.93
CA LYS A 144 -6.40 10.18 -22.76
C LYS A 144 -7.52 10.33 -23.79
N THR A 145 -8.47 11.23 -23.55
CA THR A 145 -9.39 11.66 -24.61
C THR A 145 -8.54 12.38 -25.65
N LYS A 146 -8.20 11.64 -26.71
CA LYS A 146 -7.63 12.15 -27.95
C LYS A 146 -8.64 13.20 -28.47
N LYS A 147 -8.29 14.47 -28.39
CA LYS A 147 -9.00 15.54 -29.09
C LYS A 147 -8.35 15.72 -30.46
#